data_AF-A0A8J5XJW7-F1
#
_entry.id   AF-A0A8J5XJW7-F1
#
_cell.length_a   1.000
_cell.length_b   1.000
_cell.length_c   1.000
_cell.angle_alpha   90.00
_cell.angle_beta   90.00
_cell.angle_gamma   90.00
#
_symmetry.space_group_name_H-M   'P 1'
#
loop_
_entity.id
_entity.type
_entity.pdbx_description
1 polymer ?
#
loop_
_entity_poly.entity_id
_entity_poly.type
_entity_poly.pdbx_seq_one_letter_code
_entity_poly.pdbx_strand_id
1 'polypeptide(L)'
;MAARGATIRPLRLLRWLLLSCVSAVACTALTRVSSARAALRAYDEGHRHAARDGGEGMGGAISANAWSRSADRAALIDAVRTVSAHAQRVMLGLCADDADSAVSGLKCWVGALGLPRGTLHGMDEGGVPRDMSAFGPCYVKYNSLQTGSGDPAGSAHLSGYGGDFRGVYLSVDLGDDAFEQYGVLPLDLFPPSPSSPCGGAGGGAGGARAGASAGGAAVLSFDGVAQLVEQLQPDVQRAGGSLRLLAVSSADGSVTVELRGPAVRKRVVFI
;
A
#
# COMPACT_ATOMS: atom_id res chain seq x y z
N MET A 1 48.11 23.51 34.73
CA MET A 1 46.81 22.95 34.29
C MET A 1 46.98 22.39 32.89
N ALA A 2 47.18 21.08 32.75
CA ALA A 2 47.36 20.44 31.45
C ALA A 2 46.00 19.97 30.92
N ALA A 3 45.54 20.57 29.81
CA ALA A 3 44.32 20.16 29.13
C ALA A 3 44.53 18.79 28.46
N ARG A 4 43.90 17.74 29.00
CA ARG A 4 43.84 16.42 28.37
C ARG A 4 42.90 16.50 27.16
N GLY A 5 43.46 16.67 25.96
CA GLY A 5 42.73 16.59 24.71
C GLY A 5 42.24 15.16 24.46
N ALA A 6 40.94 14.93 24.60
CA ALA A 6 40.33 13.66 24.26
C ALA A 6 40.26 13.52 22.73
N THR A 7 41.23 12.82 22.14
CA THR A 7 41.16 12.36 20.75
C THR A 7 40.05 11.31 20.62
N ILE A 8 38.85 11.76 20.25
CA ILE A 8 37.74 10.87 19.87
C ILE A 8 38.16 10.15 18.59
N ARG A 9 38.31 8.82 18.67
CA ARG A 9 38.72 8.00 17.51
C ARG A 9 37.66 8.10 16.40
N PRO A 10 38.05 8.49 15.16
CA PRO A 10 37.12 8.83 14.06
C PRO A 10 36.18 7.68 13.65
N LEU A 11 36.55 6.44 13.96
CA LEU A 11 35.74 5.24 13.69
C LEU A 11 34.48 5.14 14.58
N ARG A 12 34.48 5.76 15.77
CA ARG A 12 33.31 5.77 16.67
C ARG A 12 32.25 6.80 16.22
N LEU A 13 32.68 7.94 15.70
CA LEU A 13 31.79 9.00 15.22
C LEU A 13 31.00 8.57 13.98
N LEU A 14 31.64 7.87 13.04
CA LEU A 14 30.99 7.39 11.82
C LEU A 14 30.00 6.25 12.08
N ARG A 15 30.32 5.34 13.00
CA ARG A 15 29.38 4.29 13.43
C ARG A 15 28.17 4.93 14.11
N TRP A 16 28.38 5.97 14.92
CA TRP A 16 27.29 6.72 15.54
C TRP A 16 26.42 7.42 14.49
N LEU A 17 26.99 8.13 13.53
CA LEU A 17 26.25 8.79 12.43
C LEU A 17 25.45 7.80 11.56
N LEU A 18 26.03 6.65 11.20
CA LEU A 18 25.31 5.63 10.42
C LEU A 18 24.17 4.99 11.21
N LEU A 19 24.37 4.71 12.50
CA LEU A 19 23.28 4.27 13.37
C LEU A 19 22.21 5.36 13.52
N SER A 20 22.59 6.62 13.64
CA SER A 20 21.66 7.75 13.74
C SER A 20 20.85 7.93 12.46
N CYS A 21 21.44 7.79 11.27
CA CYS A 21 20.73 7.90 10.01
C CYS A 21 19.74 6.74 9.79
N VAL A 22 20.15 5.49 10.03
CA VAL A 22 19.26 4.32 9.94
C VAL A 22 18.14 4.42 10.96
N SER A 23 18.46 4.85 12.19
CA SER A 23 17.47 5.09 13.23
C SER A 23 16.49 6.21 12.85
N ALA A 24 16.95 7.28 12.19
CA ALA A 24 16.08 8.37 11.76
C ALA A 24 15.10 7.92 10.67
N VAL A 25 15.57 7.21 9.63
CA VAL A 25 14.72 6.71 8.54
C VAL A 25 13.68 5.70 9.05
N ALA A 26 14.10 4.75 9.89
CA ALA A 26 13.19 3.79 10.50
C ALA A 26 12.16 4.49 11.41
N CYS A 27 12.59 5.50 12.18
CA CYS A 27 11.71 6.31 13.01
C CYS A 27 10.67 7.09 12.17
N THR A 28 11.08 7.67 11.04
CA THR A 28 10.17 8.37 10.12
C THR A 28 9.15 7.42 9.49
N ALA A 29 9.56 6.24 9.04
CA ALA A 29 8.66 5.24 8.47
C ALA A 29 7.63 4.74 9.50
N LEU A 30 8.08 4.40 10.71
CA LEU A 30 7.20 3.98 11.82
C LEU A 30 6.21 5.09 12.21
N THR A 31 6.66 6.34 12.23
CA THR A 31 5.79 7.49 12.49
C THR A 31 4.73 7.63 11.40
N ARG A 32 5.12 7.48 10.12
CA ARG A 32 4.19 7.60 8.99
C ARG A 32 3.11 6.51 9.01
N VAL A 33 3.49 5.25 9.27
CA VAL A 33 2.51 4.13 9.39
C VAL A 33 1.57 4.37 10.56
N SER A 34 2.10 4.82 11.71
CA SER A 34 1.28 5.13 12.89
C SER A 34 0.29 6.27 12.63
N SER A 35 0.72 7.34 11.97
CA SER A 35 -0.17 8.44 11.55
C SER A 35 -1.23 7.99 10.55
N ALA A 36 -0.87 7.15 9.58
CA ALA A 36 -1.82 6.60 8.63
C ALA A 36 -2.87 5.69 9.30
N ARG A 37 -2.46 4.81 10.23
CA ARG A 37 -3.38 4.01 11.06
C ARG A 37 -4.32 4.90 11.86
N ALA A 38 -3.80 5.97 12.47
CA ALA A 38 -4.62 6.91 13.24
C ALA A 38 -5.66 7.61 12.36
N ALA A 39 -5.30 8.01 11.13
CA ALA A 39 -6.23 8.62 10.18
C ALA A 39 -7.35 7.64 9.76
N LEU A 40 -7.02 6.38 9.48
CA LEU A 40 -8.02 5.36 9.13
C LEU A 40 -8.96 5.05 10.31
N ARG A 41 -8.43 4.96 11.54
CA ARG A 41 -9.25 4.78 12.75
C ARG A 41 -10.17 5.97 13.02
N ALA A 42 -9.69 7.19 12.78
CA ALA A 42 -10.52 8.39 12.90
C ALA A 42 -11.65 8.40 11.87
N TYR A 43 -11.37 7.99 10.63
CA TYR A 43 -12.39 7.78 9.61
C TYR A 43 -13.44 6.75 10.05
N ASP A 44 -13.01 5.59 10.54
CA ASP A 44 -13.93 4.53 10.99
C ASP A 44 -14.83 4.97 12.14
N GLU A 45 -14.29 5.73 13.10
CA GLU A 45 -15.09 6.28 14.19
C GLU A 45 -16.13 7.26 13.67
N GLY A 46 -15.75 8.17 12.76
CA GLY A 46 -16.68 9.09 12.10
C GLY A 46 -17.77 8.36 11.32
N HIS A 47 -17.40 7.33 10.55
CA HIS A 47 -18.33 6.50 9.79
C HIS A 47 -19.31 5.75 10.71
N ARG A 48 -18.81 5.15 11.80
CA ARG A 48 -19.66 4.45 12.80
C ARG A 48 -20.57 5.41 13.55
N HIS A 49 -20.10 6.62 13.86
CA HIS A 49 -20.92 7.66 14.48
C HIS A 49 -22.05 8.08 13.54
N ALA A 50 -21.76 8.34 12.26
CA ALA A 50 -22.77 8.64 11.25
C ALA A 50 -23.80 7.52 11.10
N ALA A 51 -23.38 6.26 11.23
CA ALA A 51 -24.30 5.12 11.20
C ALA A 51 -25.26 5.06 12.40
N ARG A 52 -24.85 5.54 13.57
CA ARG A 52 -25.66 5.54 14.81
C ARG A 52 -26.61 6.72 14.88
N ASP A 53 -26.13 7.89 14.48
CA ASP A 53 -26.83 9.15 14.71
C ASP A 53 -28.03 9.34 13.79
N GLY A 54 -28.07 8.63 12.65
CA GLY A 54 -29.22 8.58 11.76
C GLY A 54 -29.75 9.94 11.34
N GLY A 55 -28.91 10.99 11.38
CA GLY A 55 -29.30 12.36 11.10
C GLY A 55 -30.10 12.42 9.80
N GLU A 56 -31.32 12.96 9.89
CA GLU A 56 -32.39 12.97 8.86
C GLU A 56 -33.34 11.75 8.83
N GLY A 57 -33.28 10.86 9.84
CA GLY A 57 -34.19 9.71 9.93
C GLY A 57 -33.82 8.54 9.00
N MET A 58 -32.67 8.62 8.33
CA MET A 58 -32.22 7.59 7.38
C MET A 58 -31.50 6.42 8.07
N GLY A 59 -30.80 6.66 9.19
CA GLY A 59 -30.20 5.62 10.04
C GLY A 59 -29.17 4.70 9.37
N GLY A 60 -28.32 4.07 10.19
CA GLY A 60 -27.53 2.91 9.77
C GLY A 60 -26.62 3.16 8.56
N ALA A 61 -26.64 2.23 7.60
CA ALA A 61 -25.74 2.27 6.47
C ALA A 61 -25.99 3.45 5.52
N ILE A 62 -27.22 3.95 5.40
CA ILE A 62 -27.54 5.05 4.48
C ILE A 62 -26.84 6.33 4.93
N SER A 63 -26.98 6.70 6.20
CA SER A 63 -26.29 7.86 6.77
C SER A 63 -24.77 7.72 6.72
N ALA A 64 -24.24 6.52 6.96
CA ALA A 64 -22.81 6.26 6.88
C ALA A 64 -22.25 6.36 5.44
N ASN A 65 -22.96 5.80 4.46
CA ASN A 65 -22.63 5.88 3.03
C ASN A 65 -22.76 7.32 2.50
N ALA A 66 -23.64 8.15 3.08
CA ALA A 66 -23.73 9.57 2.74
C ALA A 66 -22.53 10.35 3.32
N TRP A 67 -22.22 10.11 4.59
CA TRP A 67 -21.08 10.73 5.28
C TRP A 67 -19.74 10.40 4.61
N SER A 68 -19.52 9.16 4.16
CA SER A 68 -18.27 8.75 3.51
C SER A 68 -17.93 9.58 2.26
N ARG A 69 -18.94 10.18 1.60
CA ARG A 69 -18.74 11.02 0.41
C ARG A 69 -18.12 12.37 0.72
N SER A 70 -18.28 12.88 1.94
CA SER A 70 -17.70 14.16 2.37
C SER A 70 -16.32 14.02 3.02
N ALA A 71 -15.84 12.79 3.23
CA ALA A 71 -14.52 12.55 3.79
C ALA A 71 -13.40 13.06 2.87
N ASP A 72 -12.30 13.54 3.47
CA ASP A 72 -11.11 13.98 2.74
C ASP A 72 -10.47 12.80 1.99
N ARG A 73 -10.74 12.73 0.68
CA ARG A 73 -10.26 11.65 -0.19
C ARG A 73 -8.74 11.62 -0.29
N ALA A 74 -8.07 12.77 -0.28
CA ALA A 74 -6.62 12.83 -0.44
C ALA A 74 -5.92 12.25 0.80
N ALA A 75 -6.39 12.63 2.00
CA ALA A 75 -5.89 12.08 3.25
C ALA A 75 -6.14 10.57 3.35
N LEU A 76 -7.32 10.09 2.97
CA LEU A 76 -7.64 8.66 2.95
C LEU A 76 -6.77 7.87 1.97
N ILE A 77 -6.55 8.39 0.75
CA ILE A 77 -5.69 7.76 -0.25
C ILE A 77 -4.25 7.61 0.28
N ASP A 78 -3.68 8.66 0.88
CA ASP A 78 -2.32 8.59 1.44
C ASP A 78 -2.25 7.59 2.61
N ALA A 79 -3.26 7.58 3.48
CA ALA A 79 -3.31 6.65 4.60
C ALA A 79 -3.42 5.19 4.15
N VAL A 80 -4.34 4.87 3.24
CA VAL A 80 -4.52 3.52 2.68
C VAL A 80 -3.25 3.05 1.98
N ARG A 81 -2.64 3.89 1.13
CA ARG A 81 -1.39 3.54 0.45
C ARG A 81 -0.26 3.29 1.44
N THR A 82 -0.12 4.17 2.42
CA THR A 82 0.95 4.06 3.43
C THR A 82 0.83 2.75 4.21
N VAL A 83 -0.36 2.43 4.73
CA VAL A 83 -0.55 1.19 5.51
C VAL A 83 -0.40 -0.04 4.63
N SER A 84 -0.98 -0.03 3.42
CA SER A 84 -0.90 -1.17 2.49
C SER A 84 0.53 -1.47 2.03
N ALA A 85 1.36 -0.44 1.82
CA ALA A 85 2.76 -0.60 1.42
C ALA A 85 3.64 -1.26 2.51
N HIS A 86 3.19 -1.27 3.76
CA HIS A 86 3.89 -1.89 4.88
C HIS A 86 3.22 -3.18 5.37
N ALA A 87 2.13 -3.60 4.72
CA ALA A 87 1.41 -4.81 5.08
C ALA A 87 2.06 -6.04 4.45
N GLN A 88 2.17 -7.12 5.24
CA GLN A 88 2.52 -8.45 4.75
C GLN A 88 1.35 -9.06 3.96
N ARG A 89 0.12 -8.71 4.35
CA ARG A 89 -1.12 -9.15 3.70
C ARG A 89 -2.14 -8.03 3.65
N VAL A 90 -2.80 -7.92 2.51
CA VAL A 90 -3.95 -7.05 2.30
C VAL A 90 -5.14 -7.91 1.89
N MET A 91 -6.27 -7.75 2.57
CA MET A 91 -7.55 -8.30 2.18
C MET A 91 -8.52 -7.15 1.92
N LEU A 92 -9.34 -7.30 0.88
CA LEU A 92 -10.38 -6.33 0.55
C LEU A 92 -11.74 -7.02 0.59
N GLY A 93 -12.71 -6.35 1.20
CA GLY A 93 -14.13 -6.72 1.15
C GLY A 93 -14.92 -5.60 0.50
N LEU A 94 -15.32 -5.74 -0.76
CA LEU A 94 -16.03 -4.69 -1.50
C LEU A 94 -17.53 -4.98 -1.50
N CYS A 95 -18.33 -4.05 -1.00
CA CYS A 95 -19.79 -4.06 -1.09
C CYS A 95 -20.22 -3.07 -2.17
N ALA A 96 -20.88 -3.54 -3.23
CA ALA A 96 -21.35 -2.70 -4.34
C ALA A 96 -22.82 -2.98 -4.68
N ASP A 97 -23.43 -2.05 -5.42
CA ASP A 97 -24.83 -2.17 -5.86
C ASP A 97 -25.03 -3.23 -6.97
N ASP A 98 -23.97 -3.54 -7.71
CA ASP A 98 -23.99 -4.46 -8.85
C ASP A 98 -22.59 -5.03 -9.12
N ALA A 99 -22.53 -6.07 -9.95
CA ALA A 99 -21.29 -6.77 -10.28
C ALA A 99 -20.28 -5.89 -11.05
N ASP A 100 -20.75 -5.01 -11.94
CA ASP A 100 -19.87 -4.14 -12.74
C ASP A 100 -19.15 -3.14 -11.85
N SER A 101 -19.88 -2.51 -10.93
CA SER A 101 -19.37 -1.59 -9.91
C SER A 101 -18.36 -2.29 -9.00
N ALA A 102 -18.62 -3.52 -8.55
CA ALA A 102 -17.68 -4.28 -7.74
C ALA A 102 -16.40 -4.66 -8.49
N VAL A 103 -16.52 -5.12 -9.75
CA VAL A 103 -15.36 -5.50 -10.57
C VAL A 103 -14.52 -4.26 -10.93
N SER A 104 -15.17 -3.15 -11.25
CA SER A 104 -14.50 -1.86 -11.51
C SER A 104 -13.77 -1.37 -10.26
N GLY A 105 -14.44 -1.39 -9.10
CA GLY A 105 -13.84 -1.06 -7.81
C GLY A 105 -12.64 -1.94 -7.49
N LEU A 106 -12.76 -3.26 -7.65
CA LEU A 106 -11.67 -4.21 -7.43
C LEU A 106 -10.45 -3.87 -8.30
N LYS A 107 -10.66 -3.64 -9.61
CA LYS A 107 -9.58 -3.27 -10.54
C LYS A 107 -8.88 -1.97 -10.11
N CYS A 108 -9.64 -0.96 -9.71
CA CYS A 108 -9.09 0.33 -9.29
C CYS A 108 -8.28 0.20 -8.00
N TRP A 109 -8.82 -0.49 -6.99
CA TRP A 109 -8.15 -0.71 -5.71
C TRP A 109 -6.88 -1.56 -5.87
N VAL A 110 -6.98 -2.72 -6.53
CA VAL A 110 -5.81 -3.60 -6.77
C VAL A 110 -4.74 -2.87 -7.58
N GLY A 111 -5.14 -2.14 -8.62
CA GLY A 111 -4.22 -1.36 -9.45
C GLY A 111 -3.54 -0.21 -8.70
N ALA A 112 -4.30 0.58 -7.94
CA ALA A 112 -3.78 1.74 -7.22
C ALA A 112 -2.84 1.39 -6.06
N LEU A 113 -2.98 0.18 -5.51
CA LEU A 113 -2.15 -0.35 -4.43
C LEU A 113 -1.01 -1.25 -4.93
N GLY A 114 -0.91 -1.52 -6.24
CA GLY A 114 0.12 -2.39 -6.79
C GLY A 114 0.00 -3.84 -6.31
N LEU A 115 -1.22 -4.29 -5.99
CA LEU A 115 -1.48 -5.61 -5.44
C LEU A 115 -1.49 -6.69 -6.55
N PRO A 116 -1.21 -7.96 -6.22
CA PRO A 116 -1.23 -9.04 -7.20
C PRO A 116 -2.63 -9.22 -7.81
N ARG A 117 -2.66 -9.59 -9.09
CA ARG A 117 -3.89 -9.89 -9.81
C ARG A 117 -4.03 -11.41 -9.91
N GLY A 118 -5.18 -11.93 -9.52
CA GLY A 118 -5.52 -13.34 -9.65
C GLY A 118 -6.88 -13.55 -10.31
N THR A 119 -7.37 -14.78 -10.19
CA THR A 119 -8.67 -15.19 -10.75
C THR A 119 -9.80 -14.59 -9.93
N LEU A 120 -10.83 -14.08 -10.61
CA LEU A 120 -12.09 -13.70 -9.98
C LEU A 120 -13.08 -14.85 -10.14
N HIS A 121 -13.40 -15.50 -9.02
CA HIS A 121 -14.38 -16.57 -8.92
C HIS A 121 -15.80 -16.01 -8.75
N GLY A 122 -16.81 -16.79 -9.12
CA GLY A 122 -18.23 -16.44 -8.97
C GLY A 122 -18.85 -15.72 -10.16
N MET A 123 -18.07 -15.47 -11.23
CA MET A 123 -18.57 -14.90 -12.47
C MET A 123 -19.06 -15.93 -13.50
N ASP A 124 -18.71 -17.19 -13.33
CA ASP A 124 -19.11 -18.30 -14.18
C ASP A 124 -19.55 -19.50 -13.31
N GLU A 125 -20.32 -20.40 -13.92
CA GLU A 125 -20.74 -21.67 -13.33
C GLU A 125 -20.39 -22.79 -14.30
N GLY A 126 -19.35 -23.58 -13.97
CA GLY A 126 -18.84 -24.62 -14.86
C GLY A 126 -18.24 -24.08 -16.17
N GLY A 127 -17.62 -22.90 -16.15
CA GLY A 127 -17.05 -22.26 -17.33
C GLY A 127 -18.05 -21.53 -18.21
N VAL A 128 -19.34 -21.52 -17.84
CA VAL A 128 -20.38 -20.74 -18.51
C VAL A 128 -20.56 -19.42 -17.77
N PRO A 129 -20.33 -18.26 -18.40
CA PRO A 129 -20.55 -16.95 -17.78
C PRO A 129 -21.98 -16.83 -17.25
N ARG A 130 -22.15 -16.34 -16.01
CA ARG A 130 -23.48 -16.07 -15.46
C ARG A 130 -23.97 -14.70 -15.96
N ASP A 131 -25.28 -14.55 -16.07
CA ASP A 131 -25.87 -13.25 -16.35
C ASP A 131 -25.76 -12.35 -15.11
N MET A 132 -24.93 -11.31 -15.21
CA MET A 132 -24.68 -10.37 -14.11
C MET A 132 -25.73 -9.26 -14.02
N SER A 133 -26.59 -9.09 -15.04
CA SER A 133 -27.54 -7.99 -15.09
C SER A 133 -28.61 -8.06 -14.00
N ALA A 134 -28.93 -9.27 -13.53
CA ALA A 134 -29.91 -9.53 -12.47
C ALA A 134 -29.26 -9.94 -11.12
N PHE A 135 -27.93 -9.84 -11.01
CA PHE A 135 -27.21 -10.33 -9.81
C PHE A 135 -27.48 -9.47 -8.56
N GLY A 136 -27.80 -8.19 -8.77
CA GLY A 136 -28.07 -7.23 -7.70
C GLY A 136 -26.81 -6.91 -6.86
N PRO A 137 -27.00 -6.43 -5.62
CA PRO A 137 -25.88 -6.06 -4.76
C PRO A 137 -24.95 -7.24 -4.52
N CYS A 138 -23.66 -6.97 -4.56
CA CYS A 138 -22.65 -8.01 -4.49
C CYS A 138 -21.52 -7.66 -3.52
N TYR A 139 -20.86 -8.72 -3.09
CA TYR A 139 -19.70 -8.67 -2.21
C TYR A 139 -18.53 -9.35 -2.91
N VAL A 140 -17.39 -8.67 -2.98
CA VAL A 140 -16.14 -9.23 -3.48
C VAL A 140 -15.15 -9.37 -2.34
N LYS A 141 -14.70 -10.59 -2.08
CA LYS A 141 -13.62 -10.89 -1.14
C LYS A 141 -12.32 -11.13 -1.89
N TYR A 142 -11.32 -10.29 -1.69
CA TYR A 142 -10.00 -10.37 -2.30
C TYR A 142 -8.92 -10.64 -1.25
N ASN A 143 -7.86 -11.37 -1.64
CA ASN A 143 -6.70 -11.61 -0.79
C ASN A 143 -5.38 -11.47 -1.56
N SER A 144 -4.43 -10.68 -1.04
CA SER A 144 -3.12 -10.48 -1.65
C SER A 144 -2.17 -11.66 -1.50
N LEU A 145 -2.45 -12.60 -0.61
CA LEU A 145 -1.66 -13.82 -0.41
C LEU A 145 -2.43 -15.06 -0.86
N GLN A 146 -1.68 -16.08 -1.25
CA GLN A 146 -2.23 -17.42 -1.49
C GLN A 146 -2.98 -17.92 -0.25
N THR A 147 -4.18 -18.43 -0.46
CA THR A 147 -5.01 -19.00 0.61
C THR A 147 -4.76 -20.51 0.74
N GLY A 148 -5.10 -21.07 1.90
CA GLY A 148 -5.04 -22.52 2.13
C GLY A 148 -5.96 -23.36 1.23
N SER A 149 -6.86 -22.72 0.46
CA SER A 149 -7.69 -23.35 -0.58
C SER A 149 -6.93 -23.68 -1.86
N GLY A 150 -5.67 -23.24 -1.99
CA GLY A 150 -4.87 -23.42 -3.21
C GLY A 150 -5.02 -22.29 -4.23
N ASP A 151 -5.85 -21.29 -3.95
CA ASP A 151 -6.02 -20.14 -4.84
C ASP A 151 -4.75 -19.27 -4.85
N PRO A 152 -4.26 -18.83 -6.02
CA PRO A 152 -3.07 -18.01 -6.12
C PRO A 152 -3.24 -16.66 -5.42
N ALA A 153 -2.12 -16.00 -5.14
CA ALA A 153 -2.12 -14.62 -4.65
C ALA A 153 -2.91 -13.70 -5.60
N GLY A 154 -3.75 -12.84 -5.03
CA GLY A 154 -4.58 -11.91 -5.79
C GLY A 154 -5.92 -12.49 -6.25
N SER A 155 -6.26 -13.73 -5.88
CA SER A 155 -7.59 -14.28 -6.16
C SER A 155 -8.68 -13.55 -5.38
N ALA A 156 -9.86 -13.50 -6.00
CA ALA A 156 -11.05 -12.88 -5.43
C ALA A 156 -12.30 -13.73 -5.67
N HIS A 157 -13.30 -13.59 -4.81
CA HIS A 157 -14.58 -14.29 -4.93
C HIS A 157 -15.74 -13.31 -4.87
N LEU A 158 -16.61 -13.35 -5.88
CA LEU A 158 -17.83 -12.57 -5.98
C LEU A 158 -19.03 -13.39 -5.48
N SER A 159 -19.86 -12.80 -4.63
CA SER A 159 -21.10 -13.40 -4.11
C SER A 159 -22.20 -12.36 -3.97
N GLY A 160 -23.47 -12.78 -3.86
CA GLY A 160 -24.57 -11.86 -3.53
C GLY A 160 -24.39 -11.22 -2.15
N TYR A 161 -24.88 -10.00 -1.98
CA TYR A 161 -24.74 -9.23 -0.75
C TYR A 161 -26.09 -8.70 -0.27
N GLY A 162 -26.53 -9.15 0.90
CA GLY A 162 -27.80 -8.71 1.50
C GLY A 162 -27.68 -7.53 2.47
N GLY A 163 -26.49 -6.92 2.61
CA GLY A 163 -26.28 -5.79 3.53
C GLY A 163 -26.47 -4.43 2.86
N ASP A 164 -26.56 -3.39 3.68
CA ASP A 164 -26.87 -2.02 3.22
C ASP A 164 -25.63 -1.13 3.05
N PHE A 165 -24.47 -1.56 3.55
CA PHE A 165 -23.23 -0.78 3.41
C PHE A 165 -22.69 -0.84 1.97
N ARG A 166 -22.05 0.24 1.51
CA ARG A 166 -21.42 0.33 0.19
C ARG A 166 -20.02 0.91 0.30
N GLY A 167 -19.05 0.24 -0.30
CA GLY A 167 -17.64 0.62 -0.24
C GLY A 167 -16.71 -0.57 0.04
N VAL A 168 -15.59 -0.33 0.71
CA VAL A 168 -14.49 -1.29 0.86
C VAL A 168 -14.09 -1.41 2.33
N TYR A 169 -14.07 -2.64 2.82
CA TYR A 169 -13.32 -3.01 4.02
C TYR A 169 -11.88 -3.30 3.61
N LEU A 170 -10.94 -2.61 4.25
CA LEU A 170 -9.51 -2.84 4.10
C LEU A 170 -9.03 -3.58 5.36
N SER A 171 -8.66 -4.85 5.23
CA SER A 171 -7.99 -5.57 6.31
C SER A 171 -6.52 -5.75 5.99
N VAL A 172 -5.65 -5.45 6.96
CA VAL A 172 -4.19 -5.50 6.81
C VAL A 172 -3.57 -6.30 7.94
N ASP A 173 -2.55 -7.07 7.58
CA ASP A 173 -1.63 -7.72 8.51
C ASP A 173 -0.27 -7.03 8.38
N LEU A 174 0.17 -6.36 9.44
CA LEU A 174 1.46 -5.65 9.46
C LEU A 174 2.61 -6.52 9.97
N GLY A 175 2.34 -7.77 10.35
CA GLY A 175 3.31 -8.67 10.98
C GLY A 175 3.61 -8.35 12.45
N ASP A 176 2.82 -7.48 13.08
CA ASP A 176 2.84 -7.17 14.51
C ASP A 176 1.82 -8.00 15.31
N ASP A 177 1.44 -9.17 14.78
CA ASP A 177 0.37 -10.05 15.26
C ASP A 177 -1.02 -9.39 15.34
N ALA A 178 -1.16 -8.16 14.83
CA ALA A 178 -2.43 -7.46 14.75
C ALA A 178 -3.02 -7.55 13.33
N PHE A 179 -4.23 -8.09 13.26
CA PHE A 179 -5.04 -8.02 12.05
C PHE A 179 -6.03 -6.86 12.19
N GLU A 180 -5.72 -5.74 11.54
CA GLU A 180 -6.56 -4.54 11.60
C GLU A 180 -7.51 -4.50 10.42
N GLN A 181 -8.73 -4.01 10.65
CA GLN A 181 -9.71 -3.77 9.61
C GLN A 181 -10.21 -2.34 9.71
N TYR A 182 -10.23 -1.66 8.58
CA TYR A 182 -10.81 -0.34 8.40
C TYR A 182 -11.96 -0.38 7.41
N GLY A 183 -12.97 0.45 7.60
CA GLY A 183 -14.12 0.53 6.69
C GLY A 183 -15.40 1.09 7.32
N VAL A 184 -16.38 1.44 6.48
CA VAL A 184 -16.46 1.16 5.05
C VAL A 184 -15.89 2.34 4.26
N LEU A 185 -14.75 2.14 3.59
CA LEU A 185 -14.08 3.16 2.77
C LEU A 185 -14.84 3.34 1.45
N PRO A 186 -14.82 4.51 0.80
CA PRO A 186 -15.56 4.70 -0.45
C PRO A 186 -15.13 3.72 -1.56
N LEU A 187 -16.08 3.16 -2.31
CA LEU A 187 -15.80 2.22 -3.40
C LEU A 187 -14.91 2.86 -4.48
N ASP A 188 -15.17 4.13 -4.76
CA ASP A 188 -14.51 4.98 -5.74
C ASP A 188 -13.30 5.75 -5.17
N LEU A 189 -12.76 5.34 -4.01
CA LEU A 189 -11.61 6.01 -3.39
C LEU A 189 -10.41 6.14 -4.35
N PHE A 190 -10.21 5.13 -5.20
CA PHE A 190 -9.25 5.18 -6.29
C PHE A 190 -10.00 5.28 -7.63
N PRO A 191 -9.84 6.39 -8.38
CA PRO A 191 -10.47 6.52 -9.69
C PRO A 191 -9.79 5.60 -10.71
N PRO A 192 -10.50 5.21 -11.80
CA PRO A 192 -9.91 4.46 -12.89
C PRO A 192 -8.76 5.25 -13.51
N SER A 193 -7.59 4.61 -13.68
CA SER A 193 -6.46 5.26 -14.36
C SER A 193 -6.79 5.46 -15.84
N PRO A 194 -6.58 6.65 -16.42
CA PRO A 194 -6.79 6.89 -17.84
C PRO A 194 -5.88 6.03 -18.74
N SER A 195 -4.78 5.50 -18.19
CA SER A 195 -3.81 4.66 -18.92
C SER A 195 -4.17 3.17 -18.96
N SER A 196 -5.23 2.74 -18.26
CA SER A 196 -5.77 1.39 -18.35
C SER A 196 -7.20 1.48 -18.88
N PRO A 197 -7.44 1.33 -20.19
CA PRO A 197 -8.79 1.25 -20.73
C PRO A 197 -9.44 -0.05 -20.24
N CYS A 198 -10.03 0.02 -19.05
CA CYS A 198 -10.90 -1.00 -18.50
C CYS A 198 -12.32 -0.76 -19.02
N GLY A 199 -12.58 -0.90 -20.32
CA GLY A 199 -13.94 -0.73 -20.83
C GLY A 199 -14.03 -0.47 -22.31
N GLY A 200 -14.16 -1.55 -23.08
CA GLY A 200 -14.56 -1.51 -24.48
C GLY A 200 -14.80 -2.93 -24.94
N ALA A 201 -16.04 -3.40 -24.84
CA ALA A 201 -16.49 -4.64 -25.46
C ALA A 201 -16.35 -4.51 -26.99
N GLY A 202 -15.20 -4.92 -27.52
CA GLY A 202 -14.92 -4.99 -28.95
C GLY A 202 -14.26 -6.33 -29.25
N GLY A 203 -15.03 -7.24 -29.84
CA GLY A 203 -14.55 -8.55 -30.28
C GLY A 203 -13.42 -8.43 -31.29
N GLY A 204 -12.36 -9.21 -31.08
CA GLY A 204 -11.23 -9.28 -31.99
C GLY A 204 -10.29 -10.40 -31.56
N ALA A 205 -10.45 -11.56 -32.18
CA ALA A 205 -9.48 -12.65 -32.10
C ALA A 205 -8.13 -12.16 -32.68
N GLY A 206 -7.10 -12.09 -31.84
CA GLY A 206 -5.77 -11.69 -32.25
C GLY A 206 -4.76 -12.06 -31.18
N GLY A 207 -4.04 -13.15 -31.39
CA GLY A 207 -3.03 -13.65 -30.47
C GLY A 207 -1.90 -12.65 -30.26
N ALA A 208 -1.53 -12.43 -29.00
CA ALA A 208 -0.29 -11.79 -28.62
C ALA A 208 0.25 -12.47 -27.36
N ARG A 209 1.49 -12.95 -27.47
CA ARG A 209 2.27 -13.55 -26.37
C ARG A 209 2.41 -12.54 -25.24
N ALA A 210 1.91 -12.90 -24.05
CA ALA A 210 2.12 -12.15 -22.83
C ALA A 210 3.57 -12.32 -22.35
N GLY A 211 4.33 -11.23 -22.36
CA GLY A 211 5.54 -11.10 -21.55
C GLY A 211 5.12 -10.95 -20.10
N ALA A 212 5.45 -11.94 -19.27
CA ALA A 212 5.22 -11.90 -17.84
C ALA A 212 6.10 -10.81 -17.20
N SER A 213 5.47 -9.75 -16.69
CA SER A 213 6.10 -8.82 -15.76
C SER A 213 5.82 -9.34 -14.35
N ALA A 214 6.82 -9.99 -13.74
CA ALA A 214 6.79 -10.37 -12.35
C ALA A 214 6.68 -9.11 -11.47
N GLY A 215 5.56 -8.98 -10.74
CA GLY A 215 5.40 -7.99 -9.68
C GLY A 215 6.30 -8.36 -8.51
N GLY A 216 7.53 -7.85 -8.54
CA GLY A 216 8.50 -8.02 -7.47
C GLY A 216 8.10 -7.20 -6.25
N ALA A 217 8.31 -7.78 -5.05
CA ALA A 217 8.52 -7.05 -3.81
C ALA A 217 9.28 -5.75 -4.11
N ALA A 218 8.80 -4.60 -3.63
CA ALA A 218 9.32 -3.27 -3.97
C ALA A 218 10.84 -3.30 -4.11
N VAL A 219 11.31 -3.55 -5.34
CA VAL A 219 12.73 -3.71 -5.61
C VAL A 219 13.26 -2.31 -5.40
N LEU A 220 14.15 -2.14 -4.43
CA LEU A 220 14.90 -0.90 -4.28
C LEU A 220 15.50 -0.57 -5.65
N SER A 221 14.85 0.33 -6.39
CA SER A 221 15.32 0.71 -7.70
C SER A 221 16.58 1.52 -7.48
N PHE A 222 17.58 1.31 -8.34
CA PHE A 222 18.82 2.07 -8.27
C PHE A 222 18.53 3.57 -8.24
N ASP A 223 17.57 4.02 -9.03
CA ASP A 223 17.13 5.42 -9.11
C ASP A 223 16.53 5.93 -7.79
N GLY A 224 15.69 5.14 -7.12
CA GLY A 224 15.11 5.53 -5.83
C GLY A 224 16.18 5.66 -4.74
N VAL A 225 17.15 4.74 -4.72
CA VAL A 225 18.28 4.80 -3.79
C VAL A 225 19.21 5.97 -4.12
N ALA A 226 19.45 6.25 -5.41
CA ALA A 226 20.25 7.40 -5.85
C ALA A 226 19.63 8.72 -5.42
N GLN A 227 18.30 8.85 -5.56
CA GLN A 227 17.56 10.04 -5.15
C GLN A 227 17.65 10.27 -3.63
N LEU A 228 17.59 9.21 -2.84
CA LEU A 228 17.78 9.28 -1.38
C LEU A 228 19.22 9.71 -1.02
N VAL A 229 20.22 9.17 -1.71
CA VAL A 229 21.63 9.56 -1.52
C VAL A 229 21.84 11.04 -1.83
N GLU A 230 21.21 11.55 -2.89
CA GLU A 230 21.26 12.96 -3.27
C GLU A 230 20.55 13.87 -2.24
N GLN A 231 19.40 13.44 -1.71
CA GLN A 231 18.69 14.16 -0.64
C GLN A 231 19.48 14.26 0.66
N LEU A 232 20.26 13.23 1.00
CA LEU A 232 21.10 13.22 2.21
C LEU A 232 22.45 13.95 2.03
N GLN A 233 22.85 14.22 0.79
CA GLN A 233 24.14 14.84 0.46
C GLN A 233 24.38 16.19 1.15
N PRO A 234 23.42 17.13 1.26
CA PRO A 234 23.63 18.41 1.92
C PRO A 234 23.94 18.30 3.41
N ASP A 235 23.30 17.36 4.12
CA ASP A 235 23.56 17.10 5.54
C ASP A 235 24.97 16.53 5.74
N VAL A 236 25.37 15.60 4.87
CA VAL A 236 26.71 15.01 4.89
C VAL A 236 27.79 16.05 4.55
N GLN A 237 27.52 16.95 3.60
CA GLN A 237 28.41 18.05 3.26
C GLN A 237 28.56 19.06 4.41
N ARG A 238 27.48 19.39 5.12
CA ARG A 238 27.55 20.23 6.34
C ARG A 238 28.43 19.63 7.42
N ALA A 239 28.53 18.31 7.49
CA ALA A 239 29.46 17.58 8.38
C ALA A 239 30.88 17.42 7.81
N GLY A 240 31.18 18.02 6.64
CA GLY A 240 32.48 17.95 5.98
C GLY A 240 32.72 16.65 5.19
N GLY A 241 31.68 15.86 4.91
CA GLY A 241 31.77 14.61 4.15
C GLY A 241 31.19 14.69 2.74
N SER A 242 31.18 13.54 2.06
CA SER A 242 30.44 13.27 0.83
C SER A 242 29.93 11.84 0.82
N LEU A 243 28.66 11.65 0.46
CA LEU A 243 28.06 10.34 0.26
C LEU A 243 28.07 10.01 -1.24
N ARG A 244 28.33 8.75 -1.60
CA ARG A 244 28.28 8.28 -2.98
C ARG A 244 27.68 6.88 -3.03
N LEU A 245 26.68 6.67 -3.86
CA LEU A 245 26.15 5.34 -4.14
C LEU A 245 27.20 4.54 -4.94
N LEU A 246 27.55 3.35 -4.46
CA LEU A 246 28.49 2.47 -5.14
C LEU A 246 27.79 1.33 -5.89
N ALA A 247 26.81 0.70 -5.26
CA ALA A 247 26.07 -0.41 -5.84
C ALA A 247 24.71 -0.56 -5.17
N VAL A 248 23.75 -1.08 -5.92
CA VAL A 248 22.49 -1.61 -5.43
C VAL A 248 22.38 -3.02 -5.98
N SER A 249 22.16 -4.00 -5.13
CA SER A 249 22.01 -5.40 -5.50
C SER A 249 20.55 -5.80 -5.36
N SER A 250 19.92 -6.04 -6.49
CA SER A 250 18.54 -6.54 -6.53
C SER A 250 18.42 -8.01 -6.08
N ALA A 251 19.54 -8.74 -6.04
CA ALA A 251 19.56 -10.16 -5.71
C ALA A 251 19.36 -10.42 -4.21
N ASP A 252 19.94 -9.55 -3.37
CA ASP A 252 19.90 -9.66 -1.91
C ASP A 252 19.32 -8.40 -1.23
N GLY A 253 18.83 -7.44 -2.02
CA GLY A 253 18.29 -6.17 -1.52
C GLY A 253 19.34 -5.20 -1.00
N SER A 254 20.64 -5.52 -1.14
CA SER A 254 21.68 -4.76 -0.48
C SER A 254 22.02 -3.45 -1.19
N VAL A 255 22.32 -2.41 -0.40
CA VAL A 255 22.77 -1.10 -0.89
C VAL A 255 24.17 -0.83 -0.36
N THR A 256 25.10 -0.57 -1.26
CA THR A 256 26.47 -0.15 -0.92
C THR A 256 26.64 1.33 -1.18
N VAL A 257 27.02 2.08 -0.15
CA VAL A 257 27.41 3.49 -0.25
C VAL A 257 28.86 3.71 0.24
N GLU A 258 29.55 4.64 -0.41
CA GLU A 258 30.83 5.18 0.01
C GLU A 258 30.62 6.50 0.72
N LEU A 259 31.10 6.60 1.95
CA LEU A 259 31.14 7.86 2.70
C LEU A 259 32.61 8.30 2.78
N ARG A 260 32.91 9.48 2.22
CA ARG A 260 34.22 10.14 2.32
C ARG A 260 34.13 11.36 3.22
N GLY A 261 35.19 11.69 3.93
CA GLY A 261 35.27 12.89 4.77
C GLY A 261 36.57 12.92 5.56
N PRO A 262 36.87 14.02 6.28
CA PRO A 262 38.15 14.26 6.95
C PRO A 262 38.52 13.21 8.01
N ALA A 263 37.59 12.33 8.38
CA ALA A 263 37.77 11.28 9.37
C ALA A 263 37.69 9.85 8.83
N VAL A 264 37.12 9.59 7.63
CA VAL A 264 36.85 8.20 7.18
C VAL A 264 36.79 8.05 5.66
N ARG A 265 37.44 6.99 5.15
CA ARG A 265 36.98 6.21 3.98
C ARG A 265 36.42 4.88 4.47
N LYS A 266 35.09 4.70 4.45
CA LYS A 266 34.48 3.39 4.72
C LYS A 266 33.40 3.09 3.68
N ARG A 267 33.41 1.84 3.25
CA ARG A 267 32.35 1.22 2.48
C ARG A 267 31.35 0.64 3.47
N VAL A 268 30.07 1.02 3.34
CA VAL A 268 28.98 0.50 4.17
C VAL A 268 28.06 -0.29 3.26
N VAL A 269 27.74 -1.52 3.66
CA VAL A 269 26.79 -2.40 2.96
C VAL A 269 25.59 -2.54 3.88
N PHE A 270 24.43 -2.09 3.42
CA PHE A 270 23.13 -2.35 4.02
C PHE A 270 22.58 -3.61 3.35
N ILE A 271 22.13 -4.60 4.11
CA ILE A 271 21.46 -5.81 3.63
C ILE A 271 20.01 -5.71 4.08
#